data_AF-A0A962VJG9-F1
#
_entry.id   AF-A0A962VJG9-F1
#
_cell.length_a   1.000
_cell.length_b   1.000
_cell.length_c   1.000
_cell.angle_alpha   90.00
_cell.angle_beta   90.00
_cell.angle_gamma   90.00
#
_symmetry.space_group_name_H-M   'P 1'
#
loop_
_entity.id
_entity.type
_entity.pdbx_description
1 polymer ?
#
loop_
_entity_poly.entity_id
_entity_poly.type
_entity_poly.pdbx_seq_one_letter_code
_entity_poly.pdbx_strand_id
1 'polypeptide(L)'
;MSEPRIIIGGGGHALSVAEAALALGHEVLGFVAPQPAAATAALLPWLGTEDRLQASEFRRVELLNGLGSAGPVSHRRTAYLRLRAAGHPFVTLIHPR
;
A
#
# COMPACT_ATOMS: atom_id res chain seq x y z
N MET A 1 -3.09 -19.85 1.75
CA MET A 1 -1.94 -18.95 1.50
C MET A 1 -2.52 -17.57 1.22
N SER A 2 -2.06 -16.53 1.89
CA SER A 2 -2.50 -15.14 1.64
C SER A 2 -1.72 -14.58 0.44
N GLU A 3 -2.39 -13.83 -0.43
CA GLU A 3 -1.75 -13.17 -1.57
C GLU A 3 -0.77 -12.08 -1.07
N PRO A 4 0.35 -11.85 -1.79
CA PRO A 4 1.32 -10.83 -1.42
C PRO A 4 0.70 -9.43 -1.54
N ARG A 5 1.19 -8.49 -0.72
CA ARG A 5 0.56 -7.18 -0.57
C ARG A 5 1.45 -6.02 -0.99
N ILE A 6 0.81 -4.95 -1.47
CA ILE A 6 1.47 -3.67 -1.75
C ILE A 6 0.75 -2.55 -1.01
N ILE A 7 1.52 -1.63 -0.43
CA ILE A 7 0.99 -0.44 0.24
C ILE A 7 0.90 0.72 -0.75
N ILE A 8 -0.24 1.41 -0.76
CA ILE A 8 -0.41 2.67 -1.50
C ILE A 8 -0.03 3.85 -0.60
N GLY A 9 0.96 4.63 -1.02
CA GLY A 9 1.53 5.76 -0.28
C GLY A 9 2.81 5.40 0.46
N GLY A 10 3.60 6.43 0.80
CA GLY A 10 4.84 6.32 1.60
C GLY A 10 4.90 7.28 2.79
N GLY A 11 3.81 7.97 3.11
CA GLY A 11 3.78 8.91 4.24
C GLY A 11 3.73 8.20 5.60
N GLY A 12 3.64 8.97 6.69
CA GLY A 12 3.59 8.41 8.05
C GLY A 12 2.47 7.38 8.28
N HIS A 13 1.31 7.54 7.63
CA HIS A 13 0.26 6.51 7.71
C HIS A 13 0.65 5.20 7.02
N ALA A 14 1.33 5.27 5.88
CA ALA A 14 1.84 4.09 5.19
C ALA A 14 2.90 3.36 6.02
N LEU A 15 3.72 4.09 6.78
CA LEU A 15 4.64 3.50 7.74
C LEU A 15 3.91 2.69 8.82
N SER A 16 2.89 3.26 9.48
CA SER A 16 2.11 2.52 10.48
C SER A 16 1.39 1.31 9.90
N VAL A 17 0.89 1.41 8.66
CA VAL A 17 0.29 0.26 7.95
C VAL A 17 1.34 -0.82 7.65
N ALA A 18 2.56 -0.43 7.28
CA ALA A 18 3.67 -1.36 7.04
C ALA A 18 4.04 -2.10 8.33
N GLU A 19 4.24 -1.38 9.43
CA GLU A 19 4.54 -1.97 10.74
C GLU A 19 3.46 -2.96 11.17
N ALA A 20 2.18 -2.57 11.05
CA ALA A 20 1.06 -3.43 11.38
C ALA A 20 1.00 -4.69 10.52
N ALA A 21 1.25 -4.57 9.21
CA ALA A 21 1.22 -5.70 8.30
C ALA A 21 2.37 -6.67 8.58
N LEU A 22 3.58 -6.15 8.81
CA LEU A 22 4.75 -6.96 9.15
C LEU A 22 4.59 -7.63 10.52
N ALA A 23 4.03 -6.94 11.52
CA ALA A 23 3.77 -7.51 12.85
C ALA A 23 2.76 -8.67 12.82
N LEU A 24 1.82 -8.66 11.86
CA LEU A 24 0.87 -9.73 11.61
C LEU A 24 1.44 -10.88 10.74
N GLY A 25 2.71 -10.81 10.36
CA GLY A 25 3.37 -11.81 9.53
C GLY A 25 2.90 -11.82 8.07
N HIS A 26 2.36 -10.69 7.58
CA HIS A 26 1.94 -10.58 6.19
C HIS A 26 3.11 -10.35 5.25
N GLU A 27 3.06 -10.98 4.09
CA GLU A 27 4.02 -10.73 3.01
C GLU A 27 3.69 -9.40 2.33
N VAL A 28 4.58 -8.42 2.48
CA VAL A 28 4.45 -7.10 1.85
C VAL A 28 5.63 -6.89 0.90
N LEU A 29 5.34 -6.79 -0.39
CA LEU A 29 6.36 -6.67 -1.44
C LEU A 29 7.03 -5.29 -1.45
N GLY A 30 6.31 -4.26 -1.00
CA GLY A 30 6.78 -2.89 -1.03
C GLY A 30 5.66 -1.88 -0.98
N PHE A 31 5.99 -0.64 -1.32
CA PHE A 31 5.02 0.45 -1.42
C PHE A 31 5.17 1.23 -2.72
N VAL A 32 4.05 1.77 -3.21
CA VAL A 32 4.03 2.72 -4.33
C VAL A 32 3.73 4.12 -3.85
N ALA A 33 4.44 5.10 -4.38
CA ALA A 33 4.26 6.51 -4.04
C ALA A 33 4.83 7.40 -5.17
N PRO A 34 4.37 8.65 -5.32
CA PRO A 34 4.92 9.58 -6.30
C PRO A 34 6.45 9.76 -6.20
N GLN A 35 6.98 9.63 -4.99
CA GLN A 35 8.40 9.75 -4.66
C GLN A 35 8.75 8.78 -3.52
N PRO A 36 10.01 8.32 -3.42
CA PRO A 36 10.44 7.50 -2.30
C PRO A 36 10.28 8.27 -0.98
N ALA A 37 9.91 7.54 0.08
CA ALA A 37 9.77 8.10 1.42
C ALA A 37 10.69 7.36 2.39
N ALA A 38 11.69 8.07 2.93
CA ALA A 38 12.81 7.46 3.65
C ALA A 38 12.39 6.54 4.80
N ALA A 39 11.40 6.95 5.61
CA ALA A 39 10.96 6.16 6.76
C ALA A 39 10.30 4.83 6.34
N THR A 40 9.41 4.85 5.34
CA THR A 40 8.81 3.61 4.82
C THR A 40 9.81 2.79 4.01
N ALA A 41 10.71 3.44 3.28
CA ALA A 41 11.81 2.81 2.53
C ALA A 41 12.81 2.06 3.42
N ALA A 42 12.89 2.41 4.71
CA ALA A 42 13.69 1.67 5.68
C ALA A 42 13.10 0.31 6.05
N LEU A 43 11.79 0.10 5.85
CA LEU A 43 11.12 -1.18 6.14
C LEU A 43 10.79 -1.98 4.89
N LEU A 44 10.41 -1.30 3.81
CA LEU A 44 9.87 -1.90 2.60
C LEU A 44 10.44 -1.18 1.37
N PRO A 45 10.75 -1.88 0.27
CA PRO A 45 11.28 -1.21 -0.92
C PRO A 45 10.22 -0.29 -1.56
N TRP A 46 10.68 0.84 -2.10
CA TRP A 46 9.87 1.67 -2.98
C TRP A 46 9.78 1.01 -4.35
N LEU A 47 8.56 0.65 -4.75
CA LEU A 47 8.28 -0.03 -6.01
C LEU A 47 8.07 0.95 -7.17
N GLY A 48 8.21 2.26 -6.94
CA GLY A 48 7.93 3.30 -7.92
C GLY A 48 6.57 3.94 -7.71
N THR A 49 6.03 4.47 -8.80
CA THR A 49 4.75 5.17 -8.87
C THR A 49 3.57 4.19 -9.03
N GLU A 50 2.34 4.67 -8.86
CA GLU A 50 1.14 3.80 -8.84
C GLU A 50 0.90 3.07 -10.18
N ASP A 51 1.35 3.62 -11.31
CA ASP A 51 1.31 2.97 -12.63
C ASP A 51 2.06 1.64 -12.67
N ARG A 52 3.04 1.42 -11.79
CA ARG A 52 3.72 0.13 -11.65
C ARG A 52 2.73 -1.00 -11.39
N LEU A 53 1.62 -0.75 -10.69
CA LEU A 53 0.59 -1.76 -10.38
C LEU A 53 -0.07 -2.37 -11.62
N GLN A 54 0.04 -1.72 -12.79
CA GLN A 54 -0.45 -2.27 -14.06
C GLN A 54 0.48 -3.34 -14.66
N ALA A 55 1.70 -3.48 -14.13
CA ALA A 55 2.64 -4.51 -14.55
C ALA A 55 2.07 -5.91 -14.29
N SER A 56 2.39 -6.85 -15.18
CA SER A 56 1.92 -8.24 -15.11
C SER A 56 2.27 -8.93 -13.78
N GLU A 57 3.42 -8.59 -13.20
CA GLU A 57 3.90 -9.10 -11.91
C GLU A 57 3.03 -8.70 -10.72
N PHE A 58 2.26 -7.60 -10.82
CA PHE A 58 1.40 -7.12 -9.74
C PHE A 58 -0.10 -7.37 -9.98
N ARG A 59 -0.46 -8.23 -10.95
CA ARG A 59 -1.87 -8.58 -11.22
C ARG A 59 -2.54 -9.39 -10.10
N ARG A 60 -1.77 -10.09 -9.27
CA ARG A 60 -2.26 -10.97 -8.19
C ARG A 60 -1.90 -10.45 -6.79
N VAL A 61 -1.75 -9.14 -6.64
CA VAL A 61 -1.44 -8.53 -5.33
C VAL A 61 -2.69 -7.94 -4.69
N GLU A 62 -2.74 -8.00 -3.37
CA GLU A 62 -3.70 -7.24 -2.56
C GLU A 62 -3.13 -5.87 -2.20
N LEU A 63 -4.00 -4.88 -2.11
CA LEU A 63 -3.61 -3.52 -1.77
C LEU A 63 -3.99 -3.18 -0.33
N LEU A 64 -3.05 -2.54 0.34
CA LEU A 64 -3.23 -1.88 1.63
C LEU A 64 -3.26 -0.37 1.40
N ASN A 65 -4.28 0.31 1.91
CA ASN A 65 -4.40 1.75 1.76
C ASN A 65 -3.57 2.47 2.84
N GLY A 66 -2.37 2.93 2.47
CA GLY A 66 -1.48 3.72 3.33
C GLY A 66 -1.67 5.23 3.21
N LEU A 67 -2.67 5.71 2.45
CA LEU A 67 -2.95 7.13 2.32
C LEU A 67 -3.72 7.66 3.54
N GLY A 68 -3.06 8.48 4.36
CA GLY A 68 -3.66 9.12 5.52
C GLY A 68 -4.42 10.42 5.19
N SER A 69 -4.75 11.19 6.23
CA SER A 69 -5.48 12.46 6.13
C SER A 69 -4.58 13.71 6.23
N ALA A 70 -3.26 13.55 6.15
CA ALA A 70 -2.31 14.68 6.22
C ALA A 70 -2.38 15.60 4.98
N GLY A 71 -2.98 15.12 3.89
CA GLY A 71 -3.31 15.89 2.70
C GLY A 71 -4.82 15.85 2.40
N PRO A 72 -5.25 16.19 1.17
CA PRO A 72 -6.66 16.12 0.80
C PRO A 72 -7.25 14.74 1.09
N VAL A 73 -8.24 14.69 1.99
CA VAL A 73 -8.92 13.45 2.40
C VAL A 73 -9.52 12.71 1.20
N SER A 74 -9.83 13.44 0.13
CA SER A 74 -10.28 12.91 -1.16
C SER A 74 -9.27 11.94 -1.78
N HIS A 75 -7.96 12.14 -1.62
CA HIS A 75 -6.94 11.29 -2.26
C HIS A 75 -7.06 9.83 -1.86
N ARG A 76 -7.31 9.56 -0.56
CA ARG A 76 -7.50 8.19 -0.06
C ARG A 76 -8.67 7.49 -0.75
N ARG A 77 -9.80 8.19 -0.89
CA ARG A 77 -11.02 7.66 -1.51
C ARG A 77 -10.86 7.52 -3.03
N THR A 78 -10.30 8.52 -3.69
CA THR A 78 -10.08 8.52 -5.14
C THR A 78 -9.16 7.38 -5.57
N ALA A 79 -8.04 7.20 -4.86
CA ALA A 79 -7.11 6.09 -5.13
C ALA A 79 -7.78 4.73 -4.92
N TYR A 80 -8.53 4.56 -3.82
CA TYR A 80 -9.30 3.33 -3.56
C TYR A 80 -10.27 3.03 -4.71
N LEU A 81 -11.11 3.98 -5.09
CA LEU A 81 -12.11 3.78 -6.15
C LEU A 81 -11.45 3.46 -7.50
N ARG A 82 -10.40 4.20 -7.87
CA ARG A 82 -9.64 3.99 -9.11
C ARG A 82 -9.04 2.58 -9.16
N LEU A 83 -8.32 2.19 -8.13
CA LEU A 83 -7.59 0.92 -8.10
C LEU A 83 -8.52 -0.28 -7.95
N ARG A 84 -9.64 -0.13 -7.22
CA ARG A 84 -10.70 -1.15 -7.19
C ARG A 84 -11.33 -1.33 -8.57
N ALA A 85 -11.61 -0.24 -9.29
CA ALA A 85 -12.15 -0.31 -10.66
C ALA A 85 -11.15 -0.94 -11.64
N ALA A 86 -9.84 -0.79 -11.40
CA ALA A 86 -8.78 -1.45 -12.16
C ALA A 86 -8.60 -2.95 -11.79
N GLY A 87 -9.39 -3.48 -10.86
CA GLY A 87 -9.40 -4.90 -10.50
C GLY A 87 -8.50 -5.28 -9.33
N HIS A 88 -7.86 -4.31 -8.65
CA HIS A 88 -7.03 -4.62 -7.50
C HIS A 88 -7.87 -4.86 -6.23
N PRO A 89 -7.75 -6.02 -5.56
CA PRO A 89 -8.40 -6.24 -4.28
C PRO A 89 -7.77 -5.34 -3.21
N PHE A 90 -8.60 -4.76 -2.34
CA PHE A 90 -8.13 -4.10 -1.12
C PHE A 90 -8.52 -4.97 0.06
N VAL A 91 -7.61 -5.13 1.01
CA VAL A 91 -7.84 -5.90 2.21
C VAL A 91 -7.87 -5.03 3.44
N THR A 92 -8.69 -5.45 4.41
CA THR A 92 -8.74 -4.81 5.72
C THR A 92 -7.59 -5.33 6.56
N LEU A 93 -6.79 -4.39 7.08
CA LEU A 93 -5.74 -4.67 8.05
C LEU A 93 -6.23 -4.24 9.44
N ILE A 94 -6.17 -5.15 10.41
CA ILE A 94 -6.58 -4.88 11.79
C ILE A 94 -5.39 -5.23 12.69
N HIS A 95 -4.76 -4.22 13.30
CA HIS A 95 -3.65 -4.44 14.23
C HIS A 95 -4.11 -5.34 15.39
N PRO A 96 -3.29 -6.32 15.84
CA PRO A 96 -3.73 -7.32 16.81
C PRO A 96 -4.01 -6.76 18.21
N ARG A 97 -3.45 -5.59 18.57
CA ARG A 97 -3.86 -4.68 19.65
C ARG A 97 -2.89 -3.51 19.77
#